data_AF-A0AAD6QUI4-F1
#
_entry.id   AF-A0AAD6QUI4-F1
#
_cell.length_a   1.000
_cell.length_b   1.000
_cell.length_c   1.000
_cell.angle_alpha   90.00
_cell.angle_beta   90.00
_cell.angle_gamma   90.00
#
_symmetry.space_group_name_H-M   'P 1'
#
loop_
_entity.id
_entity.type
_entity.pdbx_description
1 polymer ?
#
loop_
_entity_poly.entity_id
_entity_poly.type
_entity_poly.pdbx_seq_one_letter_code
_entity_poly.pdbx_strand_id
1 'polypeptide(L)'
;MHLHKFVKESRGSLKAILQAIKKLNPTLLTVVEQDANHNGPFFLGRFIESLHYYSAIFDSLEASLPRNSPQRIKMEKVQFSTEICNIIAYEGSNRIERHERADQWRRQLSRAGFQVMGLKCMSQARMMLSVYGIDGYTLATEKGCLLLGWKGRPLMLASAWQVHNLFPS
;
A
#
# COMPACT_ATOMS: atom_id res chain seq x y z
N MET A 1 -4.85 -8.93 3.37
CA MET A 1 -6.13 -8.22 3.58
C MET A 1 -5.98 -6.83 2.97
N HIS A 2 -6.90 -6.39 2.10
CA HIS A 2 -6.86 -5.07 1.47
C HIS A 2 -7.52 -4.02 2.37
N LEU A 3 -6.78 -3.49 3.34
CA LEU A 3 -7.24 -2.49 4.31
C LEU A 3 -7.63 -1.18 3.63
N HIS A 4 -7.03 -0.81 2.49
CA HIS A 4 -7.38 0.42 1.76
C HIS A 4 -8.87 0.50 1.40
N LYS A 5 -9.56 -0.63 1.19
CA LYS A 5 -11.00 -0.67 0.93
C LYS A 5 -11.87 -0.17 2.10
N PHE A 6 -11.30 -0.10 3.30
CA PHE A 6 -11.95 0.45 4.49
C PHE A 6 -11.58 1.91 4.75
N VAL A 7 -10.61 2.46 4.00
CA VAL A 7 -10.31 3.89 4.00
C VAL A 7 -11.45 4.58 3.26
N LYS A 8 -12.32 5.26 4.01
CA LYS A 8 -13.43 6.03 3.49
C LYS A 8 -13.29 7.49 3.92
N GLU A 9 -14.12 8.34 3.34
CA GLU A 9 -14.24 9.74 3.77
C GLU A 9 -14.53 9.84 5.27
N SER A 10 -15.41 8.99 5.80
CA SER A 10 -15.54 8.78 7.24
C SER A 10 -14.52 7.75 7.72
N ARG A 11 -13.77 8.10 8.77
CA ARG A 11 -12.77 7.19 9.39
C ARG A 11 -13.40 6.02 10.14
N GLY A 12 -14.74 5.96 10.22
CA GLY A 12 -15.47 4.97 11.01
C GLY A 12 -15.21 3.53 10.57
N SER A 13 -15.23 3.27 9.26
CA SER A 13 -15.04 1.91 8.74
C SER A 13 -13.64 1.34 9.03
N LEU A 14 -12.57 2.11 8.75
CA LEU A 14 -11.21 1.68 9.05
C LEU A 14 -11.00 1.48 10.57
N LYS A 15 -11.51 2.40 11.40
CA LYS A 15 -11.42 2.26 12.85
C LYS A 15 -12.12 0.98 13.32
N ALA A 16 -13.31 0.70 12.83
CA ALA A 16 -14.09 -0.48 13.23
C ALA A 16 -13.35 -1.79 12.88
N ILE A 17 -12.83 -1.92 11.66
CA ILE A 17 -12.12 -3.15 11.26
C ILE A 17 -10.80 -3.33 12.03
N LEU A 18 -10.05 -2.24 12.27
CA LEU A 18 -8.82 -2.31 13.05
C LEU A 18 -9.08 -2.69 14.52
N GLN A 19 -10.18 -2.21 15.11
CA GLN A 19 -10.61 -2.63 16.45
C GLN A 19 -11.05 -4.10 16.47
N ALA A 20 -11.76 -4.57 15.43
CA ALA A 20 -12.13 -5.97 15.31
C ALA A 20 -10.88 -6.86 15.22
N ILE A 21 -9.89 -6.49 14.40
CA ILE A 21 -8.61 -7.20 14.32
C ILE A 21 -7.91 -7.21 15.68
N LYS A 22 -7.84 -6.07 16.37
CA LYS A 22 -7.20 -5.99 17.69
C LYS A 22 -7.84 -6.93 18.70
N LYS A 23 -9.18 -7.07 18.68
CA LYS A 23 -9.92 -7.99 19.57
C LYS A 23 -9.60 -9.46 19.34
N LEU A 24 -9.12 -9.83 18.14
CA LEU A 24 -8.63 -11.19 17.88
C LEU A 24 -7.29 -11.47 18.57
N ASN A 25 -6.68 -10.47 19.21
CA ASN A 25 -5.38 -10.53 19.88
C ASN A 25 -4.29 -11.22 19.03
N PRO A 26 -4.05 -10.77 17.78
CA PRO A 26 -3.06 -11.39 16.91
C PRO A 26 -1.65 -11.17 17.49
N THR A 27 -0.83 -12.22 17.47
CA THR A 27 0.60 -12.12 17.81
C THR A 27 1.33 -11.16 16.87
N LEU A 28 0.93 -11.14 15.59
CA LEU A 28 1.50 -10.29 14.57
C LEU A 28 0.44 -9.94 13.53
N LEU A 29 0.35 -8.66 13.16
CA LEU A 29 -0.41 -8.17 12.02
C LEU A 29 0.58 -7.69 10.95
N THR A 30 0.53 -8.29 9.77
CA THR A 30 1.28 -7.82 8.60
C THR A 30 0.38 -7.01 7.67
N VAL A 31 0.82 -5.84 7.25
CA VAL A 31 0.10 -4.96 6.32
C VAL A 31 0.95 -4.76 5.07
N VAL A 32 0.37 -5.07 3.91
CA VAL A 32 0.96 -4.84 2.59
C VAL A 32 -0.04 -4.05 1.75
N GLU A 33 0.32 -2.83 1.38
CA GLU A 33 -0.57 -1.86 0.75
C GLU A 33 0.16 -1.06 -0.33
N GLN A 34 -0.59 -0.49 -1.27
CA GLN A 34 -0.07 0.45 -2.26
C GLN A 34 0.41 1.74 -1.55
N ASP A 35 1.64 2.19 -1.82
CA ASP A 35 2.18 3.44 -1.28
C ASP A 35 1.90 4.61 -2.23
N ALA A 36 0.69 5.15 -2.15
CA ALA A 36 0.26 6.28 -2.97
C ALA A 36 -0.65 7.23 -2.17
N ASN A 37 -0.60 8.52 -2.47
CA ASN A 37 -1.45 9.52 -1.82
C ASN A 37 -2.74 9.81 -2.61
N HIS A 38 -3.58 8.79 -2.80
CA HIS A 38 -4.86 8.93 -3.51
C HIS A 38 -6.03 9.37 -2.61
N ASN A 39 -5.83 9.46 -1.28
CA ASN A 39 -6.85 9.92 -0.35
C ASN A 39 -6.91 11.46 -0.18
N GLY A 40 -6.17 12.23 -0.99
CA GLY A 40 -6.18 13.70 -0.93
C GLY A 40 -7.55 14.33 -1.24
N PRO A 41 -7.88 15.50 -0.66
CA PRO A 41 -9.18 16.14 -0.86
C PRO A 41 -9.34 16.78 -2.25
N PHE A 42 -8.25 17.21 -2.88
CA PHE A 42 -8.29 17.96 -4.13
C PHE A 42 -8.04 17.08 -5.37
N PHE A 43 -8.86 17.26 -6.41
CA PHE A 43 -8.76 16.54 -7.68
C PHE A 43 -7.35 16.63 -8.30
N LEU A 44 -6.82 17.84 -8.49
CA LEU A 44 -5.54 18.05 -9.18
C LEU A 44 -4.40 17.28 -8.51
N GLY A 45 -4.37 17.28 -7.16
CA GLY A 45 -3.38 16.52 -6.40
C GLY A 45 -3.50 15.01 -6.63
N ARG A 46 -4.72 14.48 -6.64
CA ARG A 46 -4.95 13.05 -6.93
C ARG A 46 -4.60 12.69 -8.37
N PHE A 47 -4.95 13.54 -9.34
CA PHE A 47 -4.65 13.31 -10.74
C PHE A 47 -3.13 13.21 -10.99
N ILE A 48 -2.35 14.16 -10.48
CA ILE A 48 -0.89 14.17 -10.62
C ILE A 48 -0.27 12.98 -9.89
N GLU A 49 -0.75 12.65 -8.69
CA GLU A 49 -0.26 11.49 -7.96
C GLU A 49 -0.55 10.18 -8.70
N SER A 50 -1.76 10.00 -9.21
CA SER A 50 -2.15 8.83 -10.02
C SER A 50 -1.30 8.72 -11.27
N LEU A 51 -1.09 9.82 -12.00
CA LEU A 51 -0.27 9.83 -13.20
C LEU A 51 1.13 9.30 -12.89
N HIS A 52 1.82 9.90 -11.91
CA HIS A 52 3.17 9.47 -11.58
C HIS A 52 3.23 8.04 -10.99
N TYR A 53 2.24 7.66 -10.18
CA TYR A 53 2.18 6.33 -9.56
C TYR A 53 1.96 5.24 -10.60
N TYR A 54 0.91 5.37 -11.42
CA TYR A 54 0.61 4.37 -12.43
C TYR A 54 1.61 4.39 -13.58
N SER A 55 2.22 5.52 -13.95
CA SER A 55 3.34 5.50 -14.89
C SER A 55 4.49 4.61 -14.39
N ALA A 56 4.84 4.68 -13.10
CA ALA A 56 5.88 3.82 -12.53
C ALA A 56 5.45 2.34 -12.46
N ILE A 57 4.18 2.06 -12.13
CA ILE A 57 3.63 0.70 -12.16
C ILE A 57 3.70 0.12 -13.58
N PHE A 58 3.20 0.84 -14.59
CA PHE A 58 3.16 0.34 -15.97
C PHE A 58 4.57 0.17 -16.56
N ASP A 59 5.50 1.08 -16.28
CA ASP A 59 6.92 0.93 -16.66
C ASP A 59 7.55 -0.31 -15.99
N SER A 60 7.24 -0.56 -14.72
CA SER A 60 7.72 -1.77 -14.01
C SER A 60 7.14 -3.06 -14.59
N LEU A 61 5.86 -3.07 -15.00
CA LEU A 61 5.23 -4.23 -15.64
C LEU A 61 5.77 -4.47 -17.03
N GLU A 62 6.08 -3.40 -17.78
CA GLU A 62 6.71 -3.52 -19.08
C GLU A 62 8.09 -4.16 -19.00
N ALA A 63 8.88 -3.78 -18.00
CA ALA A 63 10.18 -4.41 -17.74
C ALA A 63 10.04 -5.86 -17.25
N SER A 64 8.96 -6.20 -16.54
CA SER A 64 8.83 -7.47 -15.82
C SER A 64 8.04 -8.56 -16.52
N LEU A 65 7.13 -8.20 -17.42
CA LEU A 65 6.17 -9.14 -18.00
C LEU A 65 6.04 -8.94 -19.51
N PRO A 66 6.04 -10.04 -20.31
CA PRO A 66 5.75 -9.98 -21.73
C PRO A 66 4.43 -9.26 -22.02
N ARG A 67 4.36 -8.53 -23.15
CA ARG A 67 3.16 -7.77 -23.53
C ARG A 67 1.90 -8.63 -23.68
N ASN A 68 2.05 -9.89 -24.05
CA ASN A 68 0.95 -10.86 -24.18
C ASN A 68 0.65 -11.63 -22.88
N SER A 69 1.31 -11.31 -21.76
CA SER A 69 1.04 -11.94 -20.46
C SER A 69 -0.42 -11.71 -20.06
N PRO A 70 -1.22 -12.78 -19.86
CA PRO A 70 -2.61 -12.63 -19.39
C PRO A 70 -2.71 -11.91 -18.04
N GLN A 71 -1.72 -12.14 -17.16
CA GLN A 71 -1.63 -11.49 -15.85
C GLN A 71 -1.42 -9.98 -16.00
N ARG A 72 -0.46 -9.58 -16.84
CA ARG A 72 -0.22 -8.16 -17.16
C ARG A 72 -1.47 -7.50 -17.73
N ILE A 73 -2.09 -8.12 -18.73
CA ILE A 73 -3.29 -7.58 -19.38
C ILE A 73 -4.43 -7.41 -18.36
N LYS A 74 -4.64 -8.40 -17.47
CA LYS A 74 -5.65 -8.31 -16.42
C LYS A 74 -5.36 -7.17 -15.44
N MET A 75 -4.12 -7.03 -15.00
CA MET A 75 -3.71 -5.94 -14.10
C MET A 75 -3.94 -4.58 -14.75
N GLU A 76 -3.44 -4.37 -15.97
CA GLU A 76 -3.55 -3.09 -16.69
C GLU A 76 -5.00 -2.75 -17.06
N LYS A 77 -5.71 -3.66 -17.72
CA LYS A 77 -7.01 -3.37 -18.33
C LYS A 77 -8.21 -3.51 -17.41
N VAL A 78 -8.08 -4.25 -16.31
CA VAL A 78 -9.20 -4.49 -15.39
C VAL A 78 -8.92 -3.83 -14.05
N GLN A 79 -7.79 -4.14 -13.42
CA GLN A 79 -7.55 -3.67 -12.06
C GLN A 79 -7.18 -2.18 -12.04
N PHE A 80 -6.07 -1.80 -12.68
CA PHE A 80 -5.55 -0.44 -12.60
C PHE A 80 -6.43 0.56 -13.36
N SER A 81 -7.03 0.17 -14.50
CA SER A 81 -8.01 1.01 -15.19
C SER A 81 -9.20 1.38 -14.29
N THR A 82 -9.74 0.41 -13.55
CA THR A 82 -10.84 0.63 -12.60
C THR A 82 -10.38 1.50 -11.44
N GLU A 83 -9.19 1.25 -10.90
CA GLU A 83 -8.65 2.05 -9.80
C GLU A 83 -8.42 3.51 -10.22
N ILE A 84 -7.75 3.73 -11.36
CA ILE A 84 -7.51 5.06 -11.95
C ILE A 84 -8.84 5.79 -12.17
N CYS A 85 -9.82 5.12 -12.80
CA CYS A 85 -11.14 5.70 -13.05
C CYS A 85 -11.80 6.12 -11.74
N ASN A 86 -11.77 5.26 -10.71
CA ASN A 86 -12.38 5.60 -9.44
C ASN A 86 -11.69 6.77 -8.73
N ILE A 87 -10.36 6.84 -8.74
CA ILE A 87 -9.60 7.92 -8.08
C ILE A 87 -9.87 9.28 -8.73
N ILE A 88 -9.99 9.31 -10.06
CA ILE A 88 -10.05 10.54 -10.86
C ILE A 88 -11.49 11.00 -11.09
N ALA A 89 -12.41 10.10 -11.44
CA ALA A 89 -13.75 10.47 -11.92
C ALA A 89 -14.82 10.55 -10.81
N TYR A 90 -14.55 10.01 -9.63
CA TYR A 90 -15.53 9.95 -8.54
C TYR A 90 -15.14 10.85 -7.37
N GLU A 91 -16.14 11.25 -6.59
CA GLU A 91 -15.97 12.06 -5.37
C GLU A 91 -16.82 11.53 -4.21
N GLY A 92 -16.59 12.08 -3.01
CA GLY A 92 -17.35 11.76 -1.80
C GLY A 92 -17.35 10.26 -1.48
N SER A 93 -18.53 9.74 -1.13
CA SER A 93 -18.75 8.32 -0.83
C SER A 93 -18.62 7.39 -2.04
N ASN A 94 -18.78 7.89 -3.27
CA ASN A 94 -18.65 7.10 -4.50
C ASN A 94 -17.18 6.86 -4.89
N ARG A 95 -16.25 7.65 -4.33
CA ARG A 95 -14.81 7.39 -4.46
C ARG A 95 -14.38 6.39 -3.39
N ILE A 96 -14.13 5.16 -3.83
CA ILE A 96 -13.79 4.00 -3.00
C ILE A 96 -12.28 3.73 -2.94
N GLU A 97 -11.53 4.10 -3.98
CA GLU A 97 -10.08 3.89 -4.04
C GLU A 97 -9.35 5.06 -3.38
N ARG A 98 -8.82 4.78 -2.19
CA ARG A 98 -8.24 5.77 -1.27
C ARG A 98 -6.95 5.22 -0.68
N HIS A 99 -5.94 5.07 -1.52
CA HIS A 99 -4.61 4.66 -1.07
C HIS A 99 -4.01 5.74 -0.15
N GLU A 100 -3.24 5.29 0.84
CA GLU A 100 -2.54 6.10 1.81
C GLU A 100 -1.06 5.68 1.84
N ARG A 101 -0.15 6.63 2.08
CA ARG A 101 1.28 6.36 2.20
C ARG A 101 1.64 5.70 3.53
N ALA A 102 2.85 5.17 3.65
CA ALA A 102 3.37 4.51 4.82
C ALA A 102 3.25 5.34 6.12
N ASP A 103 3.44 6.65 6.06
CA ASP A 103 3.28 7.53 7.22
C ASP A 103 1.82 7.67 7.67
N GLN A 104 0.88 7.68 6.73
CA GLN A 104 -0.55 7.70 6.98
C GLN A 104 -0.99 6.38 7.59
N TRP A 105 -0.64 5.24 6.97
CA TRP A 105 -0.90 3.91 7.53
C TRP A 105 -0.37 3.74 8.94
N ARG A 106 0.87 4.20 9.19
CA ARG A 106 1.46 4.18 10.53
C ARG A 106 0.63 4.96 11.53
N ARG A 107 0.13 6.15 11.16
CA ARG A 107 -0.75 6.94 12.03
C ARG A 107 -2.07 6.23 12.29
N GLN A 108 -2.69 5.61 11.29
CA GLN A 108 -3.96 4.89 11.45
C GLN A 108 -3.82 3.68 12.39
N LEU A 109 -2.79 2.85 12.16
CA LEU A 109 -2.52 1.65 12.97
C LEU A 109 -2.11 2.01 14.40
N SER A 110 -1.25 3.02 14.57
CA SER A 110 -0.86 3.49 15.91
C SER A 110 -2.06 3.99 16.71
N ARG A 111 -2.97 4.76 16.07
CA ARG A 111 -4.23 5.21 16.71
C ARG A 111 -5.17 4.07 17.07
N ALA A 112 -5.10 2.94 16.37
CA ALA A 112 -5.86 1.75 16.71
C ALA A 112 -5.19 0.91 17.83
N GLY A 113 -4.01 1.31 18.32
CA GLY A 113 -3.28 0.64 19.40
C GLY A 113 -2.38 -0.49 18.91
N PHE A 114 -1.88 -0.39 17.67
CA PHE A 114 -0.84 -1.25 17.13
C PHE A 114 0.51 -0.54 17.19
N GLN A 115 1.57 -1.26 17.51
CA GLN A 115 2.94 -0.77 17.52
C GLN A 115 3.71 -1.37 16.36
N VAL A 116 4.39 -0.52 15.57
CA VAL A 116 5.21 -0.99 14.44
C VAL A 116 6.38 -1.82 14.93
N MET A 117 6.63 -2.92 14.25
CA MET A 117 7.82 -3.75 14.42
C MET A 117 8.75 -3.53 13.23
N GLY A 118 10.03 -3.31 13.50
CA GLY A 118 11.04 -3.23 12.44
C GLY A 118 11.14 -4.56 11.70
N LEU A 119 10.80 -4.56 10.41
CA LEU A 119 10.95 -5.74 9.57
C LEU A 119 12.42 -6.14 9.43
N LYS A 120 12.74 -7.36 9.83
CA LYS A 120 14.09 -7.96 9.67
C LYS A 120 14.24 -8.74 8.36
N CYS A 121 13.40 -8.44 7.35
CA CYS A 121 13.35 -9.18 6.08
C CYS A 121 14.08 -8.48 4.91
N MET A 122 14.84 -7.40 5.18
CA MET A 122 15.47 -6.59 4.13
C MET A 122 16.47 -7.38 3.29
N SER A 123 17.28 -8.26 3.89
CA SER A 123 18.23 -9.10 3.16
C SER A 123 17.52 -10.12 2.28
N GLN A 124 16.45 -10.75 2.77
CA GLN A 124 15.65 -11.68 1.97
C GLN A 124 14.97 -10.96 0.80
N ALA A 125 14.39 -9.79 1.04
CA ALA A 125 13.77 -9.00 -0.02
C ALA A 125 14.79 -8.59 -1.09
N ARG A 126 15.99 -8.18 -0.69
CA ARG A 126 17.09 -7.85 -1.61
C ARG A 126 17.52 -9.06 -2.44
N MET A 127 17.62 -10.22 -1.81
CA MET A 127 17.94 -11.48 -2.49
C MET A 127 16.84 -11.87 -3.50
N MET A 128 15.56 -11.71 -3.14
CA MET A 128 14.46 -11.98 -4.07
C MET A 128 14.53 -11.08 -5.31
N LEU A 129 14.81 -9.79 -5.12
CA LEU A 129 14.99 -8.88 -6.26
C LEU A 129 16.21 -9.22 -7.11
N SER A 130 17.34 -9.61 -6.49
CA SER A 130 18.53 -10.01 -7.26
C SER A 130 18.30 -11.28 -8.08
N VAL A 131 17.50 -12.22 -7.56
CA VAL A 131 17.10 -13.43 -8.29
C VAL A 131 16.15 -13.09 -9.43
N TYR A 132 15.24 -12.12 -9.24
CA TYR A 132 14.35 -11.67 -10.30
C TYR A 132 15.11 -10.95 -11.43
N GLY A 133 16.22 -10.27 -11.10
CA GLY A 133 17.19 -9.78 -12.08
C GLY A 133 16.72 -8.59 -12.92
N ILE A 134 15.72 -7.84 -12.45
CA ILE A 134 15.16 -6.70 -13.18
C ILE A 134 15.67 -5.39 -12.60
N ASP A 135 16.40 -4.67 -13.45
CA ASP A 135 16.90 -3.34 -13.14
C ASP A 135 15.75 -2.33 -13.03
N GLY A 136 15.76 -1.54 -11.96
CA GLY A 136 14.77 -0.51 -11.68
C GLY A 136 14.02 -0.73 -10.38
N TYR A 137 13.89 -1.97 -9.89
CA TYR A 137 13.33 -2.19 -8.56
C TYR A 137 14.26 -1.66 -7.46
N THR A 138 13.68 -1.01 -6.46
CA THR A 138 14.39 -0.39 -5.33
C THR A 138 13.77 -0.85 -4.02
N LEU A 139 14.59 -0.96 -2.98
CA LEU A 139 14.15 -1.25 -1.62
C LEU A 139 14.61 -0.14 -0.69
N ALA A 140 13.69 0.35 0.14
CA ALA A 140 13.98 1.29 1.21
C ALA A 140 13.36 0.81 2.52
N THR A 141 13.86 1.34 3.63
CA THR A 141 13.25 1.17 4.95
C THR A 141 12.88 2.54 5.49
N GLU A 142 11.63 2.71 5.91
CA GLU A 142 11.17 3.95 6.54
C GLU A 142 10.43 3.63 7.83
N LYS A 143 11.02 4.04 8.97
CA LYS A 143 10.38 3.97 10.31
C LYS A 143 9.74 2.60 10.61
N GLY A 144 10.43 1.52 10.24
CA GLY A 144 10.02 0.14 10.47
C GLY A 144 9.27 -0.53 9.30
N CYS A 145 8.83 0.24 8.30
CA CYS A 145 8.22 -0.28 7.07
C CYS A 145 9.30 -0.57 6.01
N LEU A 146 9.08 -1.63 5.23
CA LEU A 146 9.83 -1.92 4.00
C LEU A 146 9.05 -1.34 2.81
N LEU A 147 9.72 -0.60 1.94
CA LEU A 147 9.14 -0.03 0.73
C LEU A 147 9.77 -0.69 -0.49
N LEU A 148 8.94 -1.28 -1.35
CA LEU A 148 9.31 -1.69 -2.69
C LEU A 148 8.95 -0.55 -3.65
N GLY A 149 9.93 -0.11 -4.43
CA GLY A 149 9.77 0.98 -5.39
C GLY A 149 10.28 0.63 -6.78
N TRP A 150 9.97 1.50 -7.73
CA TRP A 150 10.47 1.47 -9.10
C TRP A 150 11.14 2.80 -9.46
N LYS A 151 12.41 2.74 -9.88
CA LYS A 151 13.27 3.90 -10.16
C LYS A 151 13.21 4.96 -9.06
N GLY A 152 13.23 4.52 -7.80
CA GLY A 152 13.18 5.37 -6.61
C GLY A 152 11.79 5.82 -6.18
N ARG A 153 10.73 5.57 -6.96
CA ARG A 153 9.34 5.84 -6.54
C ARG A 153 8.78 4.67 -5.74
N PRO A 154 8.35 4.85 -4.48
CA PRO A 154 7.65 3.81 -3.72
C PRO A 154 6.37 3.36 -4.44
N LEU A 155 6.17 2.04 -4.50
CA LEU A 155 4.99 1.41 -5.10
C LEU A 155 4.18 0.66 -4.04
N MET A 156 4.86 -0.14 -3.23
CA MET A 156 4.25 -0.98 -2.21
C MET A 156 4.93 -0.79 -0.87
N LEU A 157 4.14 -0.74 0.18
CA LEU A 157 4.58 -0.81 1.56
C LEU A 157 4.38 -2.22 2.09
N ALA A 158 5.31 -2.70 2.90
CA ALA A 158 5.15 -3.86 3.77
C ALA A 158 5.54 -3.47 5.20
N SER A 159 4.75 -3.88 6.19
CA SER A 159 4.97 -3.56 7.59
C SER A 159 4.42 -4.65 8.50
N ALA A 160 4.97 -4.75 9.71
CA ALA A 160 4.52 -5.67 10.73
C ALA A 160 4.21 -4.93 12.03
N TRP A 161 3.21 -5.42 12.77
CA TRP A 161 2.62 -4.73 13.91
C TRP A 161 2.26 -5.71 15.01
N GLN A 162 2.50 -5.31 16.25
CA GLN A 162 2.00 -6.03 17.43
C GLN A 162 0.89 -5.22 18.12
N VAL A 163 -0.02 -5.90 18.81
CA VAL A 163 -0.97 -5.21 19.69
C VAL A 163 -0.19 -4.57 20.84
N HIS A 164 -0.33 -3.27 21.02
CA HIS A 164 0.29 -2.58 22.14
C HIS A 164 -0.54 -2.86 23.40
N ASN A 165 -0.09 -3.84 24.19
CA ASN A 165 -0.66 -4.13 25.50
C ASN A 165 -0.01 -3.18 26.52
N LEU A 166 -0.82 -2.37 27.19
CA LEU A 166 -0.37 -1.45 28.25
C LEU A 166 0.00 -2.17 29.55
N PHE A 167 -0.13 -3.50 29.60
CA PHE A 167 0.23 -4.33 30.74
C PHE A 167 1.07 -5.51 30.23
N PRO A 168 2.33 -5.67 30.70
CA PRO A 168 3.06 -6.90 30.49
C PRO A 168 2.37 -8.02 31.29
N SER A 169 2.18 -9.17 30.63
CA SER A 169 1.85 -10.45 31.28
C SER A 169 2.95 -10.89 32.23
#